data_AF-A0A359DCF9-F1
#
_entry.id   AF-A0A359DCF9-F1
#
_cell.length_a   1.000
_cell.length_b   1.000
_cell.length_c   1.000
_cell.angle_alpha   90.00
_cell.angle_beta   90.00
_cell.angle_gamma   90.00
#
_symmetry.space_group_name_H-M   'P 1'
#
loop_
_entity.id
_entity.type
_entity.pdbx_description
1 polymer ?
#
loop_
_entity_poly.entity_id
_entity_poly.type
_entity_poly.pdbx_seq_one_letter_code
_entity_poly.pdbx_strand_id
1 'polypeptide(L)'
;LDSTPRQLYLQELLGLPQPRYLHVPLIIQPDGHKLGKSYRSPPLPADQAAPLLVRALRALGQTVPQPLDGARPSELLAWAIGHWDATLIPRRPSLAEAQLR
;
A
#
# COMPACT_ATOMS: atom_id res chain seq x y z
N LEU A 1 -10.29 5.41 -7.70
CA LEU A 1 -9.71 6.54 -8.46
C LEU A 1 -10.82 7.48 -8.94
N ASP A 2 -11.92 6.91 -9.42
CA ASP A 2 -13.00 7.63 -10.10
C ASP A 2 -13.75 8.67 -9.26
N SER A 3 -13.61 8.63 -7.93
CA SER A 3 -14.24 9.63 -7.05
C SER A 3 -13.38 10.88 -6.83
N THR A 4 -12.07 10.85 -7.09
CA THR A 4 -11.19 12.01 -6.87
C THR A 4 -11.61 13.23 -7.70
N PRO A 5 -11.96 13.10 -9.01
CA PRO A 5 -12.43 14.25 -9.79
C PRO A 5 -13.72 14.87 -9.23
N ARG A 6 -14.67 14.05 -8.76
CA ARG A 6 -15.91 14.54 -8.12
C ARG A 6 -15.63 15.23 -6.78
N GLN A 7 -14.67 14.72 -6.00
CA GLN A 7 -14.25 15.34 -4.75
C GLN A 7 -13.61 16.71 -4.98
N LEU A 8 -12.74 16.84 -5.99
CA LEU A 8 -12.11 18.10 -6.37
C LEU A 8 -13.15 19.12 -6.83
N TYR A 9 -14.09 18.71 -7.68
CA TYR A 9 -15.17 19.58 -8.15
C TYR A 9 -16.05 20.09 -6.99
N LEU A 10 -16.38 19.23 -6.02
CA LEU A 10 -17.12 19.66 -4.84
C LEU A 10 -16.31 20.64 -3.97
N GLN A 11 -15.00 20.42 -3.81
CA GLN A 11 -14.13 21.34 -3.08
C GLN A 11 -14.07 22.72 -3.76
N GLU A 12 -14.01 22.76 -5.09
CA GLU A 12 -14.05 23.99 -5.86
C GLU A 12 -15.36 24.76 -5.64
N LEU A 13 -16.51 24.09 -5.75
CA LEU A 13 -17.83 24.71 -5.51
C LEU A 13 -17.98 25.27 -4.10
N LEU A 14 -17.32 24.65 -3.12
CA LEU A 14 -17.37 25.05 -1.72
C LEU A 14 -16.25 26.02 -1.31
N GLY A 15 -15.34 26.39 -2.23
CA GLY A 15 -14.18 27.24 -1.93
C GLY A 15 -13.20 26.61 -0.92
N LEU A 16 -13.13 25.28 -0.88
CA LEU A 16 -12.26 24.53 0.05
C LEU A 16 -10.87 24.30 -0.55
N PRO A 17 -9.82 24.21 0.29
CA PRO A 17 -8.49 23.84 -0.19
C PRO A 17 -8.47 22.43 -0.78
N GLN A 18 -7.73 22.27 -1.88
CA GLN A 18 -7.57 20.98 -2.56
C GLN A 18 -6.29 20.28 -2.08
N PRO A 19 -6.39 19.10 -1.41
CA PRO A 19 -5.21 18.38 -0.97
C PRO A 19 -4.53 17.68 -2.15
N ARG A 20 -3.27 17.28 -1.94
CA ARG A 20 -2.56 16.40 -2.87
C ARG A 20 -3.01 14.96 -2.67
N TYR A 21 -3.42 14.30 -3.75
CA TYR A 21 -3.84 12.90 -3.74
C TYR A 21 -2.71 11.99 -4.19
N LEU A 22 -2.50 10.90 -3.45
CA LEU A 22 -1.64 9.79 -3.82
C LEU A 22 -2.48 8.51 -3.74
N HIS A 23 -2.54 7.78 -4.85
CA HIS A 23 -3.26 6.52 -4.91
C HIS A 23 -2.27 5.36 -4.94
N VAL A 24 -2.45 4.40 -4.05
CA VAL A 24 -1.63 3.19 -3.99
C VAL A 24 -2.27 2.06 -4.81
N PRO A 25 -1.46 1.16 -5.41
CA PRO A 25 -1.97 0.04 -6.18
C PRO A 25 -2.78 -0.93 -5.33
N LEU A 26 -3.86 -1.45 -5.90
CA LEU A 26 -4.61 -2.55 -5.29
C LEU A 26 -3.90 -3.88 -5.55
N ILE A 27 -3.62 -4.64 -4.51
CA ILE A 27 -3.14 -6.02 -4.68
C ILE A 27 -4.31 -6.88 -5.16
N ILE A 28 -4.11 -7.61 -6.26
CA ILE A 28 -5.09 -8.52 -6.86
C ILE A 28 -4.57 -9.95 -6.80
N GLN A 29 -5.48 -10.90 -6.57
CA GLN A 29 -5.15 -12.32 -6.55
C GLN A 29 -4.88 -12.83 -7.98
N PRO A 30 -4.16 -13.95 -8.14
CA PRO A 30 -3.80 -14.51 -9.45
C PRO A 30 -4.99 -14.86 -10.34
N ASP A 31 -6.16 -15.11 -9.75
CA ASP A 31 -7.44 -15.38 -10.43
C ASP A 31 -8.12 -14.11 -10.99
N GLY A 32 -7.48 -12.94 -10.86
CA GLY A 32 -7.99 -11.66 -11.35
C GLY A 32 -9.02 -11.02 -10.42
N HIS A 33 -9.35 -11.65 -9.29
CA HIS A 33 -10.25 -11.09 -8.32
C HIS A 33 -9.54 -10.06 -7.42
N LYS A 34 -10.24 -8.95 -7.15
CA LYS A 34 -9.81 -7.95 -6.17
C LYS A 34 -9.89 -8.59 -4.77
N LEU A 35 -8.88 -8.37 -3.94
CA LEU A 35 -8.98 -8.53 -2.49
C LEU A 35 -10.03 -7.54 -1.95
N GLY A 36 -11.32 -7.88 -2.07
CA GLY A 36 -12.38 -6.90 -1.87
C GLY A 36 -13.79 -7.47 -1.88
N LYS A 37 -14.29 -7.70 -0.66
CA LYS A 37 -15.70 -7.77 -0.20
C LYS A 37 -16.51 -9.04 -0.45
N SER A 38 -16.22 -9.87 -1.45
CA SER A 38 -16.92 -11.18 -1.59
C SER A 38 -16.11 -12.36 -1.07
N TYR A 39 -14.79 -12.19 -0.90
CA TYR A 39 -13.93 -13.20 -0.31
C TYR A 39 -13.45 -12.72 1.05
N ARG A 40 -13.76 -13.51 2.08
CA ARG A 40 -13.32 -13.36 3.47
C ARG A 40 -11.79 -13.24 3.50
N SER A 41 -11.27 -12.03 3.35
CA SER A 41 -9.85 -11.79 3.56
C SER A 41 -9.60 -12.14 5.03
N PRO A 42 -8.84 -13.20 5.31
CA PRO A 42 -8.59 -13.58 6.70
C PRO A 42 -7.93 -12.39 7.41
N PRO A 43 -8.18 -12.23 8.71
CA PRO A 43 -7.47 -11.21 9.48
C PRO A 43 -5.96 -11.44 9.34
N LEU A 44 -5.19 -10.35 9.34
CA LEU A 44 -3.74 -10.46 9.34
C LEU A 44 -3.31 -11.11 10.67
N PRO A 45 -2.63 -12.26 10.63
CA PRO A 45 -2.22 -12.95 11.84
C PRO A 45 -1.07 -12.19 12.50
N ALA A 46 -1.22 -11.87 13.79
CA ALA A 46 -0.33 -10.95 14.51
C ALA A 46 1.12 -11.48 14.62
N ASP A 47 1.28 -12.79 14.70
CA ASP A 47 2.57 -13.50 14.68
C ASP A 47 3.31 -13.37 13.34
N GLN A 48 2.63 -12.97 12.26
CA GLN A 48 3.23 -12.70 10.95
C GLN A 48 3.38 -11.21 10.64
N ALA A 49 3.24 -10.32 11.63
CA ALA A 49 3.29 -8.88 11.40
C ALA A 49 4.58 -8.42 10.70
N ALA A 50 5.75 -8.92 11.13
CA ALA A 50 7.04 -8.56 10.54
C ALA A 50 7.16 -8.94 9.06
N PRO A 51 6.99 -10.22 8.63
CA PRO A 51 7.06 -10.58 7.22
C PRO A 51 5.96 -9.90 6.37
N LEU A 52 4.77 -9.65 6.94
CA LEU A 52 3.71 -8.91 6.23
C LEU A 52 4.06 -7.44 6.02
N LEU A 53 4.74 -6.80 6.97
CA LEU A 53 5.24 -5.43 6.80
C LEU A 53 6.33 -5.36 5.72
N VAL A 54 7.30 -6.29 5.73
CA VAL A 54 8.33 -6.35 4.67
C VAL A 54 7.68 -6.52 3.30
N ARG A 55 6.70 -7.42 3.18
CA ARG A 55 5.95 -7.64 1.95
C ARG A 55 5.18 -6.39 1.50
N ALA A 56 4.55 -5.68 2.43
CA ALA A 56 3.84 -4.43 2.13
C ALA A 56 4.79 -3.33 1.65
N LEU A 57 5.95 -3.17 2.30
CA LEU A 57 6.99 -2.22 1.91
C LEU A 57 7.51 -2.51 0.50
N ARG A 58 7.79 -3.79 0.18
CA ARG A 58 8.18 -4.21 -1.18
C ARG A 58 7.09 -3.92 -2.21
N ALA A 59 5.82 -4.17 -1.87
CA ALA A 59 4.69 -3.83 -2.74
C ALA A 59 4.57 -2.32 -3.02
N LEU A 60 5.00 -1.50 -2.06
CA LEU A 60 5.08 -0.03 -2.18
C LEU A 60 6.39 0.44 -2.81
N GLY A 61 7.18 -0.46 -3.38
CA GLY A 61 8.44 -0.15 -4.08
C GLY A 61 9.63 0.12 -3.17
N GLN A 62 9.48 -0.05 -1.85
CA GLN A 62 10.56 0.19 -0.90
C GLN A 62 11.55 -0.99 -0.88
N THR A 63 12.84 -0.70 -0.88
CA THR A 63 13.89 -1.72 -0.83
C THR A 63 14.28 -1.99 0.62
N VAL A 64 13.66 -3.00 1.24
CA VAL A 64 13.99 -3.40 2.61
C VAL A 64 15.32 -4.19 2.61
N PRO A 65 16.35 -3.74 3.33
CA PRO A 65 17.65 -4.40 3.36
C PRO A 65 17.55 -5.76 4.09
N GLN A 66 18.27 -6.78 3.58
CA GLN A 66 18.28 -8.15 4.13
C GLN A 66 18.54 -8.25 5.64
N PRO A 67 19.40 -7.42 6.27
CA PRO A 67 19.60 -7.45 7.72
C PRO A 67 18.34 -7.15 8.56
N LEU A 68 17.25 -6.65 7.95
CA LEU A 68 15.96 -6.46 8.61
C LEU A 68 15.01 -7.66 8.46
N ASP A 69 15.41 -8.70 7.72
CA ASP A 69 14.67 -9.96 7.68
C ASP A 69 14.72 -10.62 9.07
N GLY A 70 13.60 -10.57 9.79
CA GLY A 70 13.49 -11.04 11.18
C GLY A 70 13.48 -9.94 12.25
N ALA A 71 13.58 -8.67 11.85
CA ALA A 71 13.41 -7.54 12.76
C ALA A 71 11.98 -7.46 13.32
N ARG A 72 11.84 -6.85 14.50
CA ARG A 72 10.51 -6.64 15.11
C ARG A 72 9.70 -5.65 14.27
N PRO A 73 8.36 -5.73 14.27
CA PRO A 73 7.50 -4.79 13.54
C PRO A 73 7.82 -3.31 13.81
N SER A 74 8.16 -2.96 15.06
CA SER A 74 8.53 -1.59 15.43
C SER A 74 9.84 -1.12 14.79
N GLU A 75 10.83 -2.00 14.65
CA GLU A 75 12.12 -1.69 14.03
C GLU A 75 11.95 -1.51 12.52
N LEU A 76 11.14 -2.36 11.89
CA LEU A 76 10.78 -2.23 10.47
C LEU A 76 10.06 -0.91 10.20
N LEU A 77 9.11 -0.52 11.05
CA LEU A 77 8.39 0.75 10.90
C LEU A 77 9.31 1.96 11.14
N ALA A 78 10.19 1.92 12.15
CA ALA A 78 11.15 2.98 12.41
C ALA A 78 12.10 3.18 11.22
N TRP A 79 12.61 2.07 10.66
CA TRP A 79 13.42 2.12 9.45
C TRP A 79 12.63 2.69 8.26
N ALA A 80 11.41 2.22 8.04
CA ALA A 80 10.56 2.66 6.93
C ALA A 80 10.27 4.15 6.98
N ILE A 81 10.00 4.72 8.16
CA ILE A 81 9.79 6.17 8.34
C ILE A 81 11.02 6.96 7.87
N GLY A 82 12.24 6.50 8.22
CA GLY A 82 13.48 7.18 7.86
C GLY A 82 13.89 7.04 6.38
N HIS A 83 13.37 6.01 5.69
CA HIS A 83 13.77 5.68 4.31
C HIS A 83 12.61 5.76 3.31
N TRP A 84 11.48 6.33 3.72
CA TRP A 84 10.28 6.36 2.91
C TRP A 84 10.46 7.23 1.66
N ASP A 85 10.25 6.64 0.49
CA ASP A 85 10.16 7.37 -0.77
C ASP A 85 8.84 7.05 -1.48
N ALA A 86 7.91 8.01 -1.43
CA ALA A 86 6.60 7.90 -2.07
C ALA A 86 6.70 7.85 -3.61
N THR A 87 7.81 8.30 -4.20
CA THR A 87 8.00 8.28 -5.66
C THR A 87 8.23 6.88 -6.20
N LEU A 88 8.65 5.94 -5.35
CA LEU A 88 8.86 4.53 -5.68
C LEU A 88 7.56 3.72 -5.75
N ILE A 89 6.44 4.28 -5.27
CA ILE A 89 5.16 3.57 -5.30
C ILE A 89 4.75 3.33 -6.76
N PRO A 90 4.45 2.06 -7.14
CA PRO A 90 4.07 1.74 -8.52
C PRO A 90 2.87 2.53 -9.00
N ARG A 91 3.03 3.26 -10.11
CA ARG A 91 1.97 4.10 -10.74
C ARG A 91 1.03 3.27 -11.62
N ARG A 92 0.40 2.26 -11.02
CA ARG A 92 -0.55 1.37 -11.68
C ARG A 92 -1.73 1.08 -10.75
N PRO A 93 -2.94 0.85 -11.29
CA PRO A 93 -4.13 0.67 -10.46
C PRO A 93 -4.09 -0.63 -9.64
N SER A 94 -3.37 -1.65 -10.10
CA SER A 94 -3.26 -2.94 -9.42
C SER A 94 -1.90 -3.60 -9.57
N LEU A 95 -1.52 -4.41 -8.58
CA LEU A 95 -0.35 -5.29 -8.56
C LEU A 95 -0.82 -6.73 -8.38
N ALA A 96 -0.31 -7.66 -9.20
CA ALA A 96 -0.61 -9.07 -8.98
C ALA A 96 0.15 -9.59 -7.76
N GLU A 97 -0.54 -10.29 -6.87
CA GLU A 97 0.06 -10.88 -5.66
C GLU A 97 1.27 -11.75 -5.99
N ALA A 98 1.21 -12.50 -7.09
CA ALA A 98 2.31 -13.34 -7.58
C ALA A 98 3.60 -12.57 -7.93
N GLN A 99 3.52 -11.25 -8.11
CA GLN A 99 4.67 -10.38 -8.39
C GLN A 99 5.35 -9.87 -7.10
N LEU A 100 4.72 -10.07 -5.94
CA LEU A 100 5.22 -9.64 -4.64
C LEU A 100 6.00 -10.78 -4.00
N ARG A 101 7.28 -10.93 -4.37
CA ARG A 101 8.22 -11.88 -3.75
C ARG A 101 9.10 -11.19 -2.71
#